data_AF-L8LVT4-F1
#
_entry.id   AF-L8LVT4-F1
#
_cell.length_a   1.000
_cell.length_b   1.000
_cell.length_c   1.000
_cell.angle_alpha   90.00
_cell.angle_beta   90.00
_cell.angle_gamma   90.00
#
_symmetry.space_group_name_H-M   'P 1'
#
loop_
_entity.id
_entity.type
_entity.pdbx_description
1 polymer ?
#
loop_
_entity_poly.entity_id
_entity_poly.type
_entity_poly.pdbx_seq_one_letter_code
_entity_poly.pdbx_strand_id
1 'polypeptide(L)'
;MIALLYYYGQLENILFIMDIPHSQIIAYLENAFNEGAKFFVQKHLSPTTVSNWRNMVGLKPTATRELKAICFNAQQLHSQEGEKLVDYLLETEKSGDKIFVRKPDKGLRRVFFSDS
;
A
#
# COMPACT_ATOMS: atom_id res chain seq x y z
N MET A 1 0.51 10.35 20.50
CA MET A 1 0.03 11.61 19.90
C MET A 1 -0.39 11.29 18.48
N ILE A 2 -1.58 11.75 18.09
CA ILE A 2 -2.38 11.37 16.92
C ILE A 2 -1.81 11.94 15.61
N ALA A 3 -2.09 11.21 14.51
CA ALA A 3 -1.97 11.52 13.08
C ALA A 3 -1.55 12.94 12.67
N LEU A 4 -0.59 13.05 11.74
CA LEU A 4 -0.32 14.29 11.00
C LEU A 4 -0.26 14.06 9.49
N LEU A 5 -1.32 14.56 8.84
CA LEU A 5 -1.40 14.93 7.43
C LEU A 5 -0.40 16.07 7.13
N TYR A 6 0.33 15.99 6.02
CA TYR A 6 0.96 17.15 5.39
C TYR A 6 0.80 17.17 3.86
N TYR A 7 0.69 18.39 3.36
CA TYR A 7 0.00 18.85 2.15
C TYR A 7 0.99 19.23 1.05
N TYR A 8 0.72 18.86 -0.21
CA TYR A 8 1.07 19.70 -1.36
C TYR A 8 0.08 19.43 -2.53
N GLY A 9 -0.93 20.30 -2.63
CA GLY A 9 -1.41 20.82 -3.90
C GLY A 9 -2.48 20.06 -4.69
N GLN A 10 -2.60 18.73 -4.68
CA GLN A 10 -3.55 18.08 -5.62
C GLN A 10 -3.98 16.62 -5.35
N LEU A 11 -3.96 16.11 -4.10
CA LEU A 11 -4.27 14.71 -3.81
C LEU A 11 -5.05 14.54 -2.48
N GLU A 12 -6.37 14.73 -2.49
CA GLU A 12 -7.25 14.60 -1.30
C GLU A 12 -7.39 13.17 -0.73
N ASN A 13 -6.64 12.16 -1.21
CA ASN A 13 -6.88 10.74 -0.90
C ASN A 13 -5.62 9.93 -0.56
N ILE A 14 -4.67 10.55 0.12
CA ILE A 14 -3.41 9.90 0.50
C ILE A 14 -3.17 10.04 2.02
N LEU A 15 -2.94 8.90 2.69
CA LEU A 15 -2.45 8.85 4.06
C LEU A 15 -0.95 8.56 4.06
N PHE A 16 -0.14 9.50 4.53
CA PHE A 16 1.30 9.31 4.70
C PHE A 16 1.60 8.83 6.13
N ILE A 17 2.31 7.69 6.24
CA ILE A 17 2.79 7.10 7.48
C ILE A 17 4.33 7.06 7.34
N MET A 18 4.99 8.18 7.64
CA MET A 18 6.45 8.34 7.51
C MET A 18 7.13 8.18 8.87
N ASP A 19 8.32 7.59 8.88
CA ASP A 19 9.21 7.53 10.04
C ASP A 19 8.64 6.79 11.25
N ILE A 20 8.06 5.61 11.00
CA ILE A 20 7.22 4.91 11.97
C ILE A 20 7.87 3.59 12.41
N PRO A 21 8.06 3.35 13.72
CA PRO A 21 8.54 2.07 14.22
C PRO A 21 7.55 0.94 13.88
N HIS A 22 8.05 -0.28 13.67
CA HIS A 22 7.23 -1.46 13.32
C HIS A 22 5.97 -1.61 14.18
N SER A 23 6.07 -1.35 15.49
CA SER A 23 4.95 -1.42 16.43
C SER A 23 3.78 -0.49 16.09
N GLN A 24 4.05 0.68 15.53
CA GLN A 24 3.01 1.62 15.11
C GLN A 24 2.40 1.24 13.76
N ILE A 25 3.15 0.62 12.85
CA ILE A 25 2.60 0.04 11.62
C ILE A 25 1.64 -1.11 12.00
N ILE A 26 2.05 -1.99 12.93
CA ILE A 26 1.21 -3.04 13.49
C ILE A 26 -0.09 -2.46 14.07
N ALA A 27 0.00 -1.42 14.91
CA ALA A 27 -1.17 -0.77 15.49
C ALA A 27 -2.10 -0.16 14.44
N TYR A 28 -1.55 0.41 13.36
CA TYR A 28 -2.35 0.90 12.23
C TYR A 28 -3.08 -0.23 11.52
N LEU A 29 -2.40 -1.35 11.22
CA LEU A 29 -2.98 -2.52 10.57
C LEU A 29 -4.11 -3.12 11.42
N GLU A 30 -3.89 -3.25 12.72
CA GLU A 30 -4.87 -3.78 13.67
C GLU A 30 -6.12 -2.88 13.74
N ASN A 31 -5.94 -1.57 13.92
CA ASN A 31 -7.07 -0.65 13.97
C ASN A 31 -7.85 -0.62 12.65
N ALA A 32 -7.15 -0.57 11.50
CA ALA A 32 -7.79 -0.61 10.20
C ALA A 32 -8.55 -1.94 9.97
N PHE A 33 -7.98 -3.07 10.38
CA PHE A 33 -8.66 -4.37 10.29
C PHE A 33 -9.93 -4.40 11.14
N ASN A 34 -9.87 -3.89 12.38
CA ASN A 34 -11.03 -3.81 13.27
C ASN A 34 -12.14 -2.89 12.73
N GLU A 35 -11.78 -1.88 11.94
CA GLU A 35 -12.72 -1.04 11.17
C GLU A 35 -13.26 -1.72 9.90
N GLY A 36 -12.90 -2.98 9.63
CA GLY A 36 -13.31 -3.73 8.44
C GLY A 36 -12.55 -3.33 7.17
N ALA A 37 -11.37 -2.73 7.29
CA ALA A 37 -10.57 -2.33 6.14
C ALA A 37 -9.98 -3.53 5.40
N LYS A 38 -9.83 -3.36 4.08
CA LYS A 38 -9.14 -4.32 3.20
C LYS A 38 -7.91 -3.68 2.59
N PHE A 39 -6.83 -4.44 2.49
CA PHE A 39 -5.54 -3.96 1.99
C PHE A 39 -5.26 -4.49 0.59
N PHE A 40 -4.60 -3.68 -0.23
CA PHE A 40 -4.29 -4.01 -1.62
C PHE A 40 -2.91 -3.48 -2.02
N VAL A 41 -2.23 -4.19 -2.91
CA VAL A 41 -1.00 -3.73 -3.58
C VAL A 41 -1.28 -3.55 -5.07
N GLN A 42 -0.85 -2.41 -5.60
CA GLN A 42 -0.76 -2.16 -7.03
C GLN A 42 0.70 -2.28 -7.46
N LYS A 43 0.98 -3.25 -8.32
CA LYS A 43 2.33 -3.44 -8.87
C LYS A 43 2.71 -2.28 -9.80
N HIS A 44 3.90 -1.73 -9.61
CA HIS A 44 4.53 -0.81 -10.53
C HIS A 44 5.06 -1.59 -11.72
N LEU A 45 4.38 -1.48 -12.86
CA LEU A 45 4.88 -2.02 -14.11
C LEU A 45 6.09 -1.18 -14.54
N SER A 46 7.27 -1.80 -14.60
CA SER A 46 8.46 -1.13 -15.09
C SER A 46 8.27 -0.70 -16.56
N PRO A 47 8.88 0.43 -16.97
CA PRO A 47 8.79 0.90 -18.36
C PRO A 47 9.29 -0.14 -19.37
N THR A 48 10.22 -1.01 -18.97
CA THR A 48 10.80 -2.08 -19.80
C THR A 48 9.81 -3.20 -20.11
N THR A 49 8.86 -3.50 -19.21
CA THR A 49 7.75 -4.39 -19.53
C THR A 49 6.80 -3.74 -20.54
N VAL A 50 6.62 -2.43 -20.51
CA VAL A 50 5.69 -1.73 -21.43
C VAL A 50 6.29 -1.56 -22.83
N SER A 51 7.60 -1.34 -22.95
CA SER A 51 8.28 -1.14 -24.24
C SER A 51 8.37 -2.42 -25.09
N ASN A 52 8.54 -3.60 -24.47
CA ASN A 52 8.52 -4.87 -25.22
C ASN A 52 7.16 -5.14 -25.89
N TRP A 53 6.05 -4.67 -25.31
CA TRP A 53 4.70 -4.89 -25.85
C TRP A 53 4.35 -3.87 -26.93
N ARG A 54 4.92 -2.66 -26.82
CA ARG A 54 4.74 -1.57 -27.78
C ARG A 54 5.22 -1.94 -29.18
N ASN A 55 6.29 -2.74 -29.28
CA ASN A 55 6.88 -3.15 -30.55
C ASN A 55 6.16 -4.32 -31.22
N MET A 56 5.27 -5.04 -30.53
CA MET A 56 4.63 -6.25 -31.08
C MET A 56 3.20 -6.06 -31.56
N VAL A 57 2.42 -5.12 -31.02
CA VAL A 57 0.96 -5.11 -31.25
C VAL A 57 0.30 -3.76 -31.52
N GLY A 58 1.02 -2.63 -31.57
CA GLY A 58 0.41 -1.32 -31.88
C GLY A 58 -0.70 -0.88 -30.89
N LEU A 59 -0.91 -1.63 -29.81
CA LEU A 59 -1.90 -1.36 -28.78
C LEU A 59 -1.34 -0.27 -27.88
N LYS A 60 -2.12 0.80 -27.69
CA LYS A 60 -1.89 1.74 -26.59
C LYS A 60 -1.93 0.93 -25.28
N PRO A 61 -0.90 0.99 -24.42
CA PRO A 61 -0.88 0.21 -23.20
C PRO A 61 -1.92 0.76 -22.24
N THR A 62 -3.13 0.22 -22.31
CA THR A 62 -4.11 0.31 -21.23
C THR A 62 -3.72 -0.76 -20.22
N ALA A 63 -2.56 -0.56 -19.57
CA ALA A 63 -2.17 -1.40 -18.46
C ALA A 63 -3.17 -1.16 -17.32
N THR A 64 -4.23 -1.96 -17.28
CA THR A 64 -5.14 -2.03 -16.14
C THR A 64 -4.28 -2.42 -14.95
N ARG A 65 -3.95 -1.44 -14.11
CA ARG A 65 -3.11 -1.66 -12.94
C ARG A 65 -3.91 -2.49 -11.92
N GLU A 66 -3.73 -3.80 -11.95
CA GLU A 66 -4.46 -4.73 -11.08
C GLU A 66 -4.10 -4.50 -9.60
N LEU A 67 -5.12 -4.46 -8.76
CA LEU A 67 -4.99 -4.42 -7.31
C LEU A 67 -5.02 -5.85 -6.77
N LYS A 68 -3.94 -6.30 -6.15
CA LYS A 68 -3.85 -7.59 -5.47
C LYS A 68 -4.20 -7.42 -4.00
N ALA A 69 -5.18 -8.18 -3.50
CA ALA A 69 -5.56 -8.12 -2.09
C ALA A 69 -4.43 -8.68 -1.20
N ILE A 70 -4.17 -8.01 -0.07
CA ILE A 70 -3.31 -8.51 1.01
C ILE A 70 -4.23 -9.13 2.05
N CYS A 71 -4.04 -10.43 2.30
CA CYS A 71 -4.75 -11.16 3.34
C CYS A 71 -3.79 -11.46 4.48
N PHE A 72 -4.18 -11.12 5.71
CA PHE A 72 -3.43 -11.44 6.91
C PHE A 72 -4.39 -11.80 8.05
N ASN A 73 -3.88 -12.54 9.03
CA ASN A 73 -4.61 -12.84 10.25
C ASN A 73 -4.30 -11.77 11.31
N ALA A 74 -5.30 -11.02 11.74
CA ALA A 74 -5.13 -9.96 12.73
C ALA A 74 -4.56 -10.46 14.08
N GLN A 75 -4.84 -11.71 14.46
CA GLN A 75 -4.30 -12.31 15.70
C GLN A 75 -2.79 -12.55 15.64
N GLN A 76 -2.21 -12.57 14.44
CA GLN A 76 -0.78 -12.80 14.21
C GLN A 76 -0.02 -11.50 13.92
N LEU A 77 -0.67 -10.34 14.03
CA LEU A 77 -0.01 -9.05 13.78
C LEU A 77 1.11 -8.74 14.78
N HIS A 78 1.04 -9.29 15.99
CA HIS A 78 2.07 -9.14 17.04
C HIS A 78 3.03 -10.33 17.12
N SER A 79 2.98 -11.26 16.15
CA SER A 79 3.92 -12.37 16.02
C SER A 79 4.94 -12.11 14.91
N GLN A 80 5.87 -13.05 14.72
CA GLN A 80 6.86 -13.00 13.64
C GLN A 80 6.21 -12.91 12.24
N GLU A 81 5.00 -13.46 12.07
CA GLU A 81 4.21 -13.31 10.84
C GLU A 81 3.79 -11.86 10.60
N GLY A 82 3.44 -11.13 11.66
CA GLY A 82 3.14 -9.70 11.62
C GLY A 82 4.35 -8.86 11.27
N GLU A 83 5.52 -9.18 11.82
CA GLU A 83 6.78 -8.52 11.44
C GLU A 83 7.10 -8.71 9.95
N LYS A 84 7.00 -9.95 9.44
CA LYS A 84 7.17 -10.24 8.00
C LYS A 84 6.19 -9.49 7.11
N LEU A 85 4.96 -9.29 7.59
CA LEU A 85 3.97 -8.48 6.87
C LEU A 85 4.41 -7.02 6.81
N VAL A 86 4.90 -6.45 7.92
CA VAL A 86 5.41 -5.07 7.95
C VAL A 86 6.61 -4.92 7.02
N ASP A 87 7.58 -5.83 7.09
CA ASP A 87 8.74 -5.85 6.20
C ASP A 87 8.30 -5.88 4.73
N TYR A 88 7.35 -6.75 4.38
CA TYR A 88 6.77 -6.81 3.04
C TYR A 88 6.14 -5.48 2.59
N LEU A 89 5.42 -4.78 3.47
CA LEU A 89 4.80 -3.49 3.14
C LEU A 89 5.87 -2.41 2.91
N LEU A 90 6.93 -2.39 3.71
CA LEU A 90 8.05 -1.46 3.54
C LEU A 90 8.83 -1.74 2.25
N GLU A 91 9.13 -3.01 1.95
CA GLU A 91 9.77 -3.42 0.70
C GLU A 91 8.90 -3.08 -0.52
N THR A 92 7.59 -3.25 -0.40
CA THR A 92 6.62 -2.89 -1.45
C THR A 92 6.72 -1.40 -1.78
N GLU A 93 6.68 -0.50 -0.80
CA GLU A 93 6.85 0.94 -1.08
C GLU A 93 8.24 1.26 -1.66
N LYS A 94 9.32 0.62 -1.16
CA LYS A 94 10.69 0.78 -1.69
C LYS A 94 10.81 0.37 -3.17
N SER A 95 10.06 -0.64 -3.59
CA SER A 95 10.02 -1.11 -4.98
C SER A 95 9.27 -0.18 -5.96
N GLY A 96 8.57 0.83 -5.43
CA GLY A 96 7.70 1.72 -6.20
C GLY A 96 6.29 1.19 -6.42
N ASP A 97 5.99 -0.02 -5.95
CA ASP A 97 4.63 -0.52 -5.81
C ASP A 97 3.83 0.37 -4.84
N LYS A 98 2.50 0.34 -4.93
CA LYS A 98 1.64 1.23 -4.14
C LYS A 98 0.70 0.43 -3.27
N ILE A 99 0.62 0.78 -1.99
CA ILE A 99 -0.32 0.14 -1.08
C ILE A 99 -1.59 0.98 -0.96
N PHE A 100 -2.73 0.30 -0.97
CA PHE A 100 -4.05 0.88 -0.82
C PHE A 100 -4.81 0.22 0.32
N VAL A 101 -5.63 1.02 0.99
CA VAL A 101 -6.59 0.58 2.00
C VAL A 101 -7.99 0.96 1.54
N ARG A 102 -8.92 0.00 1.59
CA ARG A 102 -10.35 0.25 1.39
C ARG A 102 -11.04 0.16 2.73
N LYS A 103 -11.59 1.27 3.21
CA LYS A 103 -12.46 1.29 4.40
C LYS A 103 -13.93 1.36 3.98
N PRO A 104 -14.86 0.78 4.75
CA PRO A 104 -16.29 0.79 4.42
C PRO A 104 -16.87 2.21 4.26
N ASP A 105 -16.40 3.13 5.09
CA ASP A 105 -16.89 4.52 5.21
C ASP A 105 -16.10 5.53 4.34
N LYS A 106 -14.84 5.23 4.03
CA LYS A 106 -13.91 6.19 3.40
C LYS A 106 -13.45 5.82 1.99
N GLY A 107 -13.93 4.69 1.45
CA GLY A 107 -13.55 4.21 0.13
C GLY A 107 -12.09 3.75 0.04
N LEU A 108 -11.54 3.72 -1.16
CA LEU A 108 -10.16 3.32 -1.43
C LEU A 108 -9.21 4.51 -1.28
N ARG A 109 -8.19 4.37 -0.44
CA ARG A 109 -7.16 5.39 -0.19
C ARG A 109 -5.78 4.79 -0.34
N ARG A 110 -4.82 5.57 -0.83
CA ARG A 110 -3.42 5.16 -0.84
C ARG A 110 -2.82 5.38 0.54
N VAL A 111 -2.04 4.42 1.01
CA VAL A 111 -1.24 4.52 2.23
C VAL A 111 0.23 4.43 1.86
N PHE A 112 1.09 5.10 2.63
CA PHE A 112 2.54 5.08 2.42
C PHE A 112 3.18 4.68 3.73
N PHE A 113 4.06 3.69 3.71
CA PHE A 113 4.86 3.29 4.86
C PHE A 113 6.33 3.59 4.56
N SER A 114 7.04 4.21 5.49
CA SER A 114 8.49 4.41 5.42
C SER A 114 9.12 4.12 6.78
N ASP A 115 10.21 3.35 6.80
CA ASP A 115 11.16 3.39 7.92
C ASP A 115 12.08 4.60 7.75
N SER A 116 12.50 5.19 8.87
CA SER A 116 13.54 6.24 8.92
C SER A 116 14.92 5.64 8.84
#